data_AF-A0A482UTM2-F1
#
_entry.id   AF-A0A482UTM2-F1
#
_cell.length_a   1.000
_cell.length_b   1.000
_cell.length_c   1.000
_cell.angle_alpha   90.00
_cell.angle_beta   90.00
_cell.angle_gamma   90.00
#
_symmetry.space_group_name_H-M   'P 1'
#
loop_
_entity.id
_entity.type
_entity.pdbx_description
1 polymer ?
#
loop_
_entity_poly.entity_id
_entity_poly.type
_entity_poly.pdbx_seq_one_letter_code
_entity_poly.pdbx_strand_id
1 'polypeptide(L)'
;MSSAPPATHPSRHFFSVDKEMVYWNFYLDFGPLNLGHLYRFCMLLNNKLNDNRLKDKTIFFYSHTHAHKRTNAAFLICSWALLYQNKSPEEAFRPFRSYPAPFPPWHDATPSVCTFNLTILDTLKGSLAICACPVACIVIIILI
;
A
#
# COMPACT_ATOMS: atom_id res chain seq x y z
N MET A 1 20.22 -1.72 -8.70
CA MET A 1 20.18 -3.05 -8.07
C MET A 1 18.97 -3.78 -8.63
N SER A 2 19.18 -5.01 -9.13
CA SER A 2 18.31 -5.70 -10.09
C SER A 2 16.92 -6.06 -9.56
N SER A 3 15.93 -5.95 -10.44
CA SER A 3 14.52 -6.34 -10.30
C SER A 3 14.26 -7.85 -10.23
N ALA A 4 15.25 -8.65 -9.80
CA ALA A 4 15.11 -10.10 -9.68
C ALA A 4 14.35 -10.44 -8.38
N PRO A 5 13.44 -11.43 -8.39
CA PRO A 5 12.86 -11.95 -7.15
C PRO A 5 13.99 -12.40 -6.22
N PRO A 6 13.94 -12.08 -4.91
CA PRO A 6 14.92 -12.59 -3.96
C PRO A 6 14.96 -14.12 -4.02
N ALA A 7 16.17 -14.70 -4.01
CA ALA A 7 16.35 -16.15 -3.97
C ALA A 7 15.53 -16.78 -2.82
N THR A 8 15.01 -17.99 -3.03
CA THR A 8 14.26 -18.73 -2.01
C THR A 8 15.09 -18.88 -0.74
N HIS A 9 14.65 -18.25 0.34
CA HIS A 9 15.35 -18.26 1.62
C HIS A 9 14.62 -19.16 2.62
N PRO A 10 15.32 -19.98 3.42
CA PRO A 10 14.67 -20.92 4.34
C PRO A 10 13.71 -20.25 5.33
N SER A 11 14.11 -19.12 5.90
CA SER A 11 13.35 -18.39 6.94
C SER A 11 12.66 -17.10 6.45
N ARG A 12 12.71 -16.78 5.16
CA ARG A 12 12.16 -15.50 4.64
C ARG A 12 11.32 -15.75 3.40
N HIS A 13 10.15 -15.14 3.36
CA HIS A 13 9.25 -15.15 2.21
C HIS A 13 9.13 -13.75 1.65
N PHE A 14 9.60 -13.53 0.42
CA PHE A 14 9.52 -12.23 -0.24
C PHE A 14 8.36 -12.21 -1.23
N PHE A 15 7.62 -11.11 -1.28
CA PHE A 15 6.64 -10.89 -2.35
C PHE A 15 6.49 -9.41 -2.68
N SER A 16 6.07 -9.15 -3.91
CA SER A 16 5.74 -7.82 -4.42
C SER A 16 4.40 -7.90 -5.16
N VAL A 17 3.77 -6.75 -5.39
CA VAL A 17 2.54 -6.61 -6.18
C VAL A 17 2.72 -5.66 -7.36
N ASP A 18 3.96 -5.25 -7.64
CA ASP A 18 4.27 -4.20 -8.61
C ASP A 18 3.84 -4.52 -10.04
N LYS A 19 3.73 -5.81 -10.39
CA LYS A 19 3.33 -6.32 -11.71
C LYS A 19 1.83 -6.64 -11.77
N GLU A 20 1.22 -6.96 -10.63
CA GLU A 20 -0.17 -7.40 -10.51
C GLU A 20 -1.14 -6.24 -10.24
N MET A 21 -0.68 -5.22 -9.50
CA MET A 21 -1.45 -4.04 -9.11
C MET A 21 -0.84 -2.80 -9.78
N VAL A 22 -1.12 -2.67 -11.07
CA VAL A 22 -0.64 -1.57 -11.89
C VAL A 22 -1.68 -0.46 -11.91
N TYR A 23 -1.26 0.73 -11.52
CA TYR A 23 -2.07 1.94 -11.70
C TYR A 23 -2.02 2.35 -13.18
N TRP A 24 -3.19 2.57 -13.78
CA TRP A 24 -3.34 3.04 -15.15
C TRP A 24 -3.52 4.55 -15.13
N ASN A 25 -2.44 5.27 -15.46
CA ASN A 25 -2.40 6.73 -15.42
C ASN A 25 -3.14 7.37 -16.60
N PHE A 26 -3.76 8.53 -16.35
CA PHE A 26 -4.29 9.40 -17.40
C PHE A 26 -3.22 10.33 -17.97
N TYR A 27 -2.41 10.92 -17.10
CA TYR A 27 -1.28 11.78 -17.44
C TYR A 27 -0.06 11.45 -16.55
N LEU A 28 0.31 12.32 -15.60
CA LEU A 28 1.43 12.12 -14.67
C LEU A 28 1.00 11.56 -13.31
N ASP A 29 -0.30 11.38 -13.09
CA ASP A 29 -0.87 10.63 -11.97
C ASP A 29 -0.30 9.21 -11.91
N PHE A 30 -0.02 8.73 -10.72
CA PHE A 30 0.58 7.40 -10.52
C PHE A 30 -0.08 6.60 -9.41
N GLY A 31 -1.08 7.18 -8.75
CA GLY A 31 -1.73 6.63 -7.57
C GLY A 31 -2.64 7.65 -6.88
N PRO A 32 -3.17 7.30 -5.70
CA PRO A 32 -2.99 6.01 -5.03
C PRO A 32 -3.69 4.86 -5.77
N LEU A 33 -3.25 3.63 -5.54
CA LEU A 33 -3.98 2.45 -5.98
C LEU A 33 -5.41 2.46 -5.39
N ASN A 34 -6.40 2.17 -6.24
CA ASN A 34 -7.82 2.20 -5.88
C ASN A 34 -8.24 1.11 -4.85
N LEU A 35 -9.48 1.18 -4.38
CA LEU A 35 -10.03 0.24 -3.39
C LEU A 35 -10.03 -1.22 -3.83
N GLY A 36 -10.22 -1.50 -5.12
CA GLY A 36 -10.15 -2.88 -5.64
C GLY A 36 -8.74 -3.46 -5.51
N HIS A 37 -7.71 -2.66 -5.77
CA HIS A 37 -6.33 -3.06 -5.53
C HIS A 37 -6.04 -3.25 -4.03
N LEU A 38 -6.51 -2.33 -3.18
CA LEU A 38 -6.36 -2.45 -1.73
C LEU A 38 -7.01 -3.74 -1.21
N TYR A 39 -8.23 -4.03 -1.63
CA TYR A 39 -8.93 -5.26 -1.27
C TYR A 39 -8.11 -6.52 -1.65
N ARG A 40 -7.68 -6.60 -2.92
CA ARG A 40 -6.86 -7.72 -3.40
C ARG A 40 -5.54 -7.83 -2.63
N PHE A 41 -4.93 -6.71 -2.25
CA PHE A 41 -3.74 -6.69 -1.41
C PHE A 41 -4.01 -7.23 0.00
N CYS A 42 -5.09 -6.79 0.64
CA CYS A 42 -5.49 -7.29 1.95
C CYS A 42 -5.71 -8.80 1.94
N MET A 43 -6.47 -9.30 0.95
CA MET A 43 -6.69 -10.74 0.78
C MET A 43 -5.38 -11.50 0.56
N LEU A 44 -4.52 -11.00 -0.32
CA LEU A 44 -3.22 -11.62 -0.59
C LEU A 44 -2.35 -11.70 0.67
N LEU A 45 -2.24 -10.61 1.43
CA LEU A 45 -1.41 -10.55 2.63
C LEU A 45 -2.00 -11.44 3.74
N ASN A 46 -3.30 -11.40 3.99
CA ASN A 46 -3.96 -12.24 4.98
C ASN A 46 -3.81 -13.72 4.65
N ASN A 47 -3.97 -14.10 3.38
CA ASN A 47 -3.73 -15.48 2.93
C ASN A 47 -2.30 -15.92 3.19
N LYS A 48 -1.30 -15.04 3.00
CA LYS A 48 0.10 -15.35 3.31
C LYS A 48 0.35 -15.49 4.81
N LEU A 49 -0.24 -14.62 5.62
CA LEU A 49 -0.11 -14.66 7.08
C LEU A 49 -0.76 -15.92 7.68
N ASN A 50 -1.82 -16.42 7.06
CA ASN A 50 -2.54 -17.63 7.49
C ASN A 50 -2.04 -18.93 6.83
N ASP A 51 -1.07 -18.87 5.92
CA ASP A 51 -0.54 -20.05 5.23
C ASP A 51 0.39 -20.84 6.16
N ASN A 52 -0.02 -22.07 6.50
CA ASN A 52 0.78 -22.97 7.34
C ASN A 52 2.20 -23.21 6.81
N ARG A 53 2.42 -23.12 5.49
CA ARG A 53 3.75 -23.27 4.88
C ARG A 53 4.69 -22.08 5.14
N LEU A 54 4.12 -20.95 5.55
CA LEU A 54 4.83 -19.69 5.83
C LEU A 54 4.89 -19.36 7.33
N LYS A 55 4.28 -20.18 8.19
CA LYS A 55 4.14 -19.92 9.64
C LYS A 55 5.47 -19.61 10.34
N ASP A 56 6.55 -20.29 9.96
CA ASP A 56 7.88 -20.12 10.54
C ASP A 56 8.78 -19.16 9.73
N LYS A 57 8.22 -18.42 8.77
CA LYS A 57 8.95 -17.49 7.90
C LYS A 57 8.57 -16.04 8.17
N THR A 58 9.56 -15.16 8.15
CA THR A 58 9.28 -13.72 8.09
C THR A 58 8.84 -13.33 6.69
N ILE A 59 7.67 -12.69 6.59
CA ILE A 59 7.12 -12.21 5.32
C ILE A 59 7.62 -10.78 5.04
N PHE A 60 8.28 -10.60 3.91
CA PHE A 60 8.79 -9.33 3.42
C PHE A 60 7.98 -8.87 2.21
N PHE A 61 7.17 -7.85 2.41
CA PHE A 61 6.54 -7.11 1.31
C PHE A 61 7.51 -6.05 0.79
N TYR A 62 7.76 -6.04 -0.52
CA TYR A 62 8.68 -5.09 -1.15
C TYR A 62 8.11 -4.52 -2.46
N SER A 63 8.70 -3.42 -2.90
CA SER A 63 8.44 -2.79 -4.20
C SER A 63 9.74 -2.54 -4.95
N HIS A 64 9.64 -2.19 -6.22
CA HIS A 64 10.73 -1.66 -7.02
C HIS A 64 11.24 -0.35 -6.42
N THR A 65 12.50 -0.01 -6.71
CA THR A 65 13.15 1.22 -6.21
C THR A 65 12.54 2.51 -6.76
N HIS A 66 11.64 2.44 -7.74
CA HIS A 66 11.04 3.62 -8.38
C HIS A 66 10.11 4.32 -7.39
N ALA A 67 10.25 5.64 -7.24
CA ALA A 67 9.56 6.40 -6.20
C ALA A 67 8.04 6.18 -6.19
N HIS A 68 7.40 6.18 -7.36
CA HIS A 68 5.95 5.95 -7.49
C HIS A 68 5.50 4.56 -7.01
N LYS A 69 6.30 3.52 -7.28
CA LYS A 69 6.00 2.14 -6.83
C LYS A 69 6.17 2.02 -5.32
N ARG A 70 7.22 2.63 -4.77
CA ARG A 70 7.43 2.71 -3.32
C ARG A 70 6.27 3.44 -2.61
N THR A 71 5.81 4.58 -3.14
CA THR A 71 4.70 5.35 -2.57
C THR A 71 3.41 4.53 -2.54
N ASN A 72 3.07 3.85 -3.65
CA ASN A 72 1.90 2.97 -3.70
C ASN A 72 2.02 1.76 -2.76
N ALA A 73 3.18 1.13 -2.68
CA ALA A 73 3.40 0.01 -1.76
C ALA A 73 3.32 0.44 -0.28
N ALA A 74 3.92 1.58 0.07
CA ALA A 74 3.82 2.16 1.40
C ALA A 74 2.36 2.49 1.76
N PHE A 75 1.60 3.05 0.81
CA PHE A 75 0.17 3.27 0.98
C PHE A 75 -0.59 1.97 1.28
N LEU A 76 -0.43 0.92 0.46
CA LEU A 76 -1.11 -0.36 0.64
C LEU A 76 -0.86 -1.00 2.01
N ILE A 77 0.41 -1.09 2.45
CA ILE A 77 0.74 -1.71 3.74
C ILE A 77 0.27 -0.87 4.93
N CYS A 78 0.31 0.45 4.82
CA CYS A 78 -0.25 1.33 5.83
C CYS A 78 -1.77 1.15 5.92
N SER A 79 -2.48 1.19 4.78
CA SER A 79 -3.92 0.98 4.71
C SER A 79 -4.35 -0.37 5.27
N TRP A 80 -3.61 -1.44 4.99
CA TRP A 80 -3.87 -2.75 5.61
C TRP A 80 -3.69 -2.68 7.13
N ALA A 81 -2.69 -1.97 7.64
CA ALA A 81 -2.47 -1.82 9.08
C ALA A 81 -3.58 -1.01 9.77
N LEU A 82 -4.17 -0.02 9.09
CA LEU A 82 -5.38 0.68 9.59
C LEU A 82 -6.53 -0.33 9.75
N LEU A 83 -6.80 -1.10 8.69
CA LEU A 83 -7.96 -2.00 8.61
C LEU A 83 -7.86 -3.21 9.53
N TYR A 84 -6.69 -3.84 9.62
CA TYR A 84 -6.51 -5.15 10.29
C TYR A 84 -5.71 -5.08 11.60
N GLN A 85 -5.01 -3.98 11.88
CA GLN A 85 -4.27 -3.80 13.13
C GLN A 85 -4.79 -2.66 14.00
N ASN A 86 -5.90 -2.02 13.61
CA ASN A 86 -6.50 -0.89 14.34
C ASN A 86 -5.50 0.25 14.63
N LYS A 87 -4.58 0.51 13.68
CA LYS A 87 -3.61 1.60 13.80
C LYS A 87 -4.19 2.91 13.28
N SER A 88 -3.83 4.02 13.93
CA SER A 88 -4.01 5.35 13.35
C SER A 88 -3.13 5.56 12.10
N PRO A 89 -3.49 6.51 11.20
CA PRO A 89 -2.66 6.94 10.08
C PRO A 89 -1.21 7.23 10.49
N GLU A 90 -1.03 7.94 11.60
CA GLU A 90 0.28 8.32 12.13
C GLU A 90 1.09 7.10 12.56
N GLU A 91 0.48 6.15 13.26
CA GLU A 91 1.16 4.93 13.72
C GLU A 91 1.52 3.99 12.57
N ALA A 92 0.62 3.85 11.58
CA ALA A 92 0.87 3.04 10.41
C ALA A 92 1.99 3.62 9.54
N PHE A 93 2.04 4.95 9.39
CA PHE A 93 3.06 5.62 8.58
C PHE A 93 4.39 5.87 9.33
N ARG A 94 4.40 5.79 10.67
CA ARG A 94 5.58 6.04 11.52
C ARG A 94 6.86 5.32 11.05
N PRO A 95 6.85 4.03 10.64
CA PRO A 95 8.06 3.34 10.16
C PRO A 95 8.70 3.98 8.92
N PHE A 96 7.92 4.72 8.12
CA PHE A 96 8.35 5.32 6.87
C PHE A 96 8.86 6.75 7.01
N ARG A 97 8.63 7.42 8.16
CA ARG A 97 9.04 8.82 8.38
C ARG A 97 10.55 9.02 8.32
N SER A 98 11.31 8.03 8.77
CA SER A 98 12.79 8.06 8.79
C SER A 98 13.41 7.45 7.53
N TYR A 99 12.61 7.12 6.51
CA TYR A 99 13.13 6.52 5.29
C TYR A 99 13.87 7.59 4.46
N PRO A 100 15.13 7.36 4.05
CA PRO A 100 15.99 8.40 3.50
C PRO A 100 15.55 8.88 2.10
N ALA A 101 14.87 8.03 1.32
CA ALA A 101 14.38 8.41 0.01
C ALA A 101 12.93 8.90 0.10
N PRO A 102 12.61 10.12 -0.35
CA PRO A 102 11.27 10.68 -0.16
C PRO A 102 10.20 9.89 -0.93
N PHE A 103 8.99 9.90 -0.39
CA PHE A 103 7.79 9.46 -1.10
C PHE A 103 7.16 10.68 -1.77
N PRO A 104 7.11 10.77 -3.10
CA PRO A 104 6.47 11.90 -3.76
C PRO A 104 4.98 11.97 -3.40
N PRO A 105 4.42 13.19 -3.31
CA PRO A 105 2.98 13.38 -3.22
C PRO A 105 2.30 12.87 -4.50
N TRP A 106 1.01 12.59 -4.41
CA TRP A 106 0.21 12.19 -5.57
C TRP A 106 0.09 13.36 -6.55
N HIS A 107 0.18 13.05 -7.84
CA HIS A 107 -0.12 14.00 -8.91
C HIS A 107 -1.58 13.84 -9.32
N ASP A 108 -2.26 14.94 -9.62
CA ASP A 108 -3.60 14.90 -10.18
C ASP A 108 -3.57 14.46 -11.66
N ALA A 109 -4.73 14.14 -12.23
CA ALA A 109 -4.84 13.67 -13.61
C ALA A 109 -4.80 14.80 -14.65
N THR A 110 -4.52 16.05 -14.24
CA THR A 110 -4.51 17.18 -15.18
C THR A 110 -3.20 17.26 -15.95
N PRO A 111 -3.22 17.73 -17.21
CA PRO A 111 -2.01 17.95 -18.01
C PRO A 111 -1.28 19.23 -17.60
N SER A 112 -1.12 19.47 -16.31
CA SER A 112 -0.57 20.71 -15.75
C SER A 112 0.36 20.43 -14.59
N VAL A 113 1.02 21.47 -14.09
CA VAL A 113 1.83 21.34 -12.86
C VAL A 113 0.87 21.14 -11.69
N CYS A 114 1.05 20.03 -10.95
CA CYS A 114 0.27 19.79 -9.75
C CYS A 114 0.51 20.93 -8.74
N THR A 115 -0.56 21.64 -8.39
CA THR A 115 -0.53 22.76 -7.43
C THR A 115 -0.87 22.34 -6.01
N PHE A 116 -1.25 21.08 -5.81
CA PHE A 116 -1.69 20.55 -4.53
C PHE A 116 -0.92 19.29 -4.14
N ASN A 117 -0.24 19.33 -3.00
CA ASN A 117 0.57 18.22 -2.51
C ASN A 117 -0.23 17.29 -1.60
N LEU A 118 -0.92 16.31 -2.18
CA LEU A 118 -1.58 15.26 -1.41
C LEU A 118 -0.58 14.16 -1.04
N THR A 119 -0.29 13.98 0.25
CA THR A 119 0.69 12.97 0.73
C THR A 119 0.03 11.63 1.06
N ILE A 120 0.85 10.58 1.29
CA ILE A 120 0.37 9.28 1.82
C ILE A 120 -0.41 9.48 3.13
N LEU A 121 0.09 10.33 4.04
CA LEU A 121 -0.54 10.55 5.34
C LEU A 121 -1.91 11.22 5.18
N ASP A 122 -2.05 12.17 4.26
CA ASP A 122 -3.34 12.81 3.96
C ASP A 122 -4.35 11.79 3.42
N THR A 123 -3.92 10.91 2.52
CA THR A 123 -4.76 9.83 1.99
C THR A 123 -5.17 8.83 3.09
N LEU A 124 -4.26 8.46 3.99
CA LEU A 124 -4.57 7.54 5.10
C LEU A 124 -5.60 8.15 6.07
N LYS A 125 -5.50 9.46 6.37
CA LYS A 125 -6.49 10.18 7.18
C LYS A 125 -7.87 10.17 6.53
N GLY A 126 -7.92 10.40 5.22
CA GLY A 126 -9.16 10.27 4.44
C GLY A 126 -9.75 8.85 4.52
N SER A 127 -8.92 7.81 4.33
CA SER A 127 -9.34 6.41 4.41
C SER A 127 -9.88 6.00 5.78
N LEU A 128 -9.28 6.49 6.87
CA LEU A 128 -9.79 6.22 8.22
C LEU A 128 -11.18 6.84 8.43
N ALA A 129 -11.40 8.07 7.96
CA ALA A 129 -12.69 8.75 8.06
C ALA A 129 -13.80 7.96 7.34
N ILE A 130 -13.46 7.31 6.21
CA ILE A 130 -14.37 6.41 5.49
C ILE A 130 -14.71 5.16 6.33
N CYS A 131 -13.73 4.55 7.00
CA CYS A 131 -13.95 3.37 7.86
C CYS A 131 -14.81 3.70 9.09
N ALA A 132 -14.73 4.94 9.60
CA ALA A 132 -15.56 5.44 10.69
C ALA A 132 -16.99 5.83 10.27
N CYS A 133 -17.24 5.96 8.96
CA CYS A 133 -18.57 6.26 8.42
C CYS A 133 -19.41 4.97 8.37
N PRO A 134 -20.58 4.88 9.03
CA PRO A 134 -21.37 3.64 9.10
C PRO A 134 -21.73 3.06 7.73
N VAL A 135 -22.01 3.93 6.75
CA VAL A 135 -22.43 3.52 5.39
C VAL A 135 -21.25 3.01 4.57
N ALA A 136 -20.07 3.60 4.71
CA ALA A 136 -18.89 3.16 3.97
C ALA A 136 -18.14 2.01 4.67
N CYS A 137 -18.28 1.88 5.99
CA CYS A 137 -17.87 0.70 6.74
C CYS A 137 -18.60 -0.54 6.22
N ILE A 138 -19.89 -0.44 5.88
CA ILE A 138 -20.63 -1.52 5.20
C ILE A 138 -20.00 -1.88 3.84
N VAL A 139 -19.61 -0.91 3.01
CA VAL A 139 -18.96 -1.20 1.70
C VAL A 139 -17.58 -1.85 1.89
N ILE A 140 -16.80 -1.39 2.86
CA ILE A 140 -15.47 -1.95 3.15
C ILE A 140 -15.60 -3.35 3.76
N ILE A 141 -16.57 -3.58 4.66
CA ILE A 141 -16.86 -4.90 5.25
C ILE A 141 -17.42 -5.86 4.20
N ILE A 142 -18.27 -5.40 3.26
CA ILE A 142 -18.78 -6.28 2.19
C ILE A 142 -17.65 -6.72 1.27
N LEU A 143 -16.64 -5.87 1.08
CA LEU A 143 -15.50 -6.22 0.25
C LEU A 143 -14.55 -7.17 0.99
N ILE A 144 -14.26 -6.97 2.28
CA ILE A 144 -13.34 -7.80 3.09
C ILE A 144 -13.92 -9.18 3.43
#